data_AF-A0A9Q9W882-F1
#
_entry.id   AF-A0A9Q9W882-F1
#
_cell.length_a   1.000
_cell.length_b   1.000
_cell.length_c   1.000
_cell.angle_alpha   90.00
_cell.angle_beta   90.00
_cell.angle_gamma   90.00
#
_symmetry.space_group_name_H-M   'P 1'
#
loop_
_entity.id
_entity.type
_entity.pdbx_description
1 polymer ?
#
loop_
_entity_poly.entity_id
_entity_poly.type
_entity_poly.pdbx_seq_one_letter_code
_entity_poly.pdbx_strand_id
1 'polypeptide(L)'
;MGRSGAHWVWLLGTSMQLLLPLVLCVTCIHGLFPPQPRVFLSFQELQKTQSFEHYTLSEKAMDYRILFMDEDQDRMYVGCKDHVLSMDINKISQTPLKIFWPASTSKVEECQMAGKDPTHGCGNFLRVIQPYNRTHLFICGSGAYSPVCAYVNRGRRPEEQVFQISSRAESGKGRCSFNPQVNTVSVMLNQELFSGMYIDFMGTDAAIFRSLTTRNAVRTDQHNSKWLSEPVFIDAHLIPDGSDPNDAKLYFFLRERLTDSSGNTKNIHAMVARVCPNDTGGQRSLVNKWTTFLKARLVCSVLEEDGTETHFDELENVFLLETDHPKGLLIFGVFTSTSSVFRGSAVCVYNMADILTVFNGPFAHREGPNFQWVAFQGRIPYPRPGTCPGGAFTPHTQSTKEFPDDVVTFVRNHPVMFNPIYPVGRKPLVVRTHADYKYTSIAVDQVTAVDGHYQVLFLGTDKGTVQKVVVLPSNGSLDEDLILEELEVFKKQSPITNLKISSKKQQLYVSSEHGVSQVSLHRCMAYGSACADCCLARDPYCAWDGLSCSRFYPTGKRRSRRQDIMHGNPLTQCRGFNLKAAAFFL
;
A
#
# COMPACT_ATOMS: atom_id res chain seq x y z
N MET A 1 -16.17 -84.98 23.87
CA MET A 1 -16.34 -86.23 23.09
C MET A 1 -16.37 -85.87 21.62
N GLY A 2 -15.51 -86.51 20.81
CA GLY A 2 -15.53 -86.57 19.32
C GLY A 2 -15.24 -85.25 18.57
N ARG A 3 -14.01 -84.93 18.13
CA ARG A 3 -13.26 -85.36 16.92
C ARG A 3 -13.89 -85.05 15.54
N SER A 4 -13.03 -84.43 14.71
CA SER A 4 -12.99 -84.39 13.23
C SER A 4 -13.91 -83.34 12.56
N GLY A 5 -13.50 -82.51 11.60
CA GLY A 5 -12.28 -82.50 10.78
C GLY A 5 -12.66 -82.37 9.29
N ALA A 6 -12.23 -81.25 8.67
CA ALA A 6 -11.84 -81.06 7.27
C ALA A 6 -12.90 -81.05 6.13
N HIS A 7 -13.17 -79.82 5.64
CA HIS A 7 -12.76 -79.27 4.33
C HIS A 7 -13.53 -79.49 2.99
N TRP A 8 -13.81 -78.32 2.35
CA TRP A 8 -13.84 -77.97 0.89
C TRP A 8 -15.00 -78.55 0.04
N VAL A 9 -15.64 -77.91 -0.97
CA VAL A 9 -15.50 -76.66 -1.76
C VAL A 9 -16.80 -76.45 -2.57
N TRP A 10 -17.33 -75.22 -2.57
CA TRP A 10 -18.01 -74.42 -3.62
C TRP A 10 -19.18 -74.96 -4.49
N LEU A 11 -20.28 -74.20 -4.58
CA LEU A 11 -20.57 -73.23 -5.67
C LEU A 11 -22.00 -72.64 -5.58
N LEU A 12 -22.05 -71.30 -5.79
CA LEU A 12 -23.09 -70.48 -6.44
C LEU A 12 -24.48 -70.31 -5.80
N GLY A 13 -24.89 -69.04 -5.64
CA GLY A 13 -26.30 -68.67 -5.66
C GLY A 13 -26.72 -67.42 -4.88
N THR A 14 -26.32 -66.24 -5.36
CA THR A 14 -27.04 -64.95 -5.28
C THR A 14 -27.52 -64.45 -3.90
N SER A 15 -26.86 -63.41 -3.36
CA SER A 15 -27.43 -62.53 -2.34
C SER A 15 -27.43 -61.08 -2.81
N MET A 16 -28.62 -60.50 -2.73
CA MET A 16 -28.99 -59.14 -3.06
C MET A 16 -28.37 -58.18 -2.02
N GLN A 17 -27.46 -57.30 -2.44
CA GLN A 17 -26.96 -56.21 -1.61
C GLN A 17 -27.34 -54.87 -2.23
N LEU A 18 -28.01 -54.04 -1.44
CA LEU A 18 -28.35 -52.67 -1.76
C LEU A 18 -27.08 -51.86 -2.06
N LEU A 19 -27.00 -51.33 -3.28
CA LEU A 19 -26.08 -50.27 -3.66
C LEU A 19 -26.70 -48.92 -3.26
N LEU A 20 -26.20 -48.29 -2.19
CA LEU A 20 -26.29 -46.83 -2.06
C LEU A 20 -25.31 -46.22 -3.07
N PRO A 21 -25.72 -45.23 -3.90
CA PRO A 21 -24.76 -44.52 -4.72
C PRO A 21 -23.96 -43.58 -3.82
N LEU A 22 -22.64 -43.76 -3.81
CA LEU A 22 -21.67 -42.79 -3.32
C LEU A 22 -21.72 -41.58 -4.27
N VAL A 23 -22.71 -40.71 -4.09
CA VAL A 23 -22.68 -39.36 -4.68
C VAL A 23 -21.61 -38.62 -3.90
N LEU A 24 -20.38 -38.72 -4.39
CA LEU A 24 -19.30 -37.79 -4.04
C LEU A 24 -19.86 -36.38 -4.21
N CYS A 25 -20.00 -35.70 -3.08
CA CYS A 25 -20.29 -34.27 -3.01
C CYS A 25 -19.07 -33.53 -3.58
N VAL A 26 -19.00 -33.42 -4.91
CA VAL A 26 -17.96 -32.66 -5.64
C VAL A 26 -18.17 -31.13 -5.46
N THR A 27 -19.22 -30.71 -4.77
CA THR A 27 -19.63 -29.30 -4.68
C THR A 27 -19.09 -28.52 -3.48
N CYS A 28 -18.16 -29.05 -2.66
CA CYS A 28 -17.67 -28.32 -1.48
C CYS A 28 -16.14 -28.24 -1.30
N ILE A 29 -15.32 -28.46 -2.33
CA ILE A 29 -13.84 -28.34 -2.22
C ILE A 29 -13.30 -27.00 -2.80
N HIS A 30 -14.14 -26.17 -3.43
CA HIS A 30 -13.69 -24.92 -4.08
C HIS A 30 -13.23 -23.80 -3.11
N GLY A 31 -13.24 -24.02 -1.79
CA GLY A 31 -12.86 -23.01 -0.79
C GLY A 31 -11.60 -23.29 0.02
N LEU A 32 -10.87 -24.38 -0.22
CA LEU A 32 -9.77 -24.82 0.65
C LEU A 32 -8.37 -24.42 0.18
N PHE A 33 -8.20 -24.04 -1.09
CA PHE A 33 -6.89 -23.66 -1.64
C PHE A 33 -6.96 -22.27 -2.27
N PRO A 34 -5.96 -21.40 -2.05
CA PRO A 34 -5.91 -20.10 -2.70
C PRO A 34 -5.87 -20.28 -4.23
N PRO A 35 -6.42 -19.32 -5.00
CA PRO A 35 -6.37 -19.39 -6.46
C PRO A 35 -4.91 -19.49 -6.92
N GLN A 36 -4.64 -20.37 -7.87
CA GLN A 36 -3.29 -20.55 -8.40
C GLN A 36 -2.98 -19.51 -9.48
N PRO A 37 -1.75 -18.98 -9.52
CA PRO A 37 -1.33 -18.11 -10.61
C PRO A 37 -1.35 -18.87 -11.93
N ARG A 38 -1.86 -18.24 -12.99
CA ARG A 38 -1.87 -18.84 -14.33
C ARG A 38 -0.46 -19.05 -14.87
N VAL A 39 0.45 -18.13 -14.56
CA VAL A 39 1.88 -18.24 -14.86
C VAL A 39 2.67 -17.95 -13.59
N PHE A 40 3.57 -18.84 -13.20
CA PHE A 40 4.57 -18.59 -12.17
C PHE A 40 5.94 -18.50 -12.83
N LEU A 41 6.71 -17.46 -12.52
CA LEU A 41 8.08 -17.30 -12.98
C LEU A 41 9.01 -17.18 -11.77
N SER A 42 9.89 -18.17 -11.62
CA SER A 42 10.99 -18.11 -10.65
C SER A 42 11.96 -16.98 -11.01
N PHE A 43 12.79 -16.56 -10.05
CA PHE A 43 13.79 -15.52 -10.28
C PHE A 43 14.70 -15.83 -11.48
N GLN A 44 15.10 -17.10 -11.64
CA GLN A 44 15.97 -17.55 -12.74
C GLN A 44 15.29 -17.55 -14.11
N GLU A 45 13.99 -17.86 -14.15
CA GLU A 45 13.21 -17.80 -15.40
C GLU A 45 12.95 -16.35 -15.77
N LEU A 46 12.60 -15.52 -14.79
CA LEU A 46 12.32 -14.10 -14.99
C LEU A 46 13.54 -13.37 -15.58
N GLN A 47 14.76 -13.67 -15.09
CA GLN A 47 16.01 -13.14 -15.65
C GLN A 47 16.21 -13.47 -17.15
N LYS A 48 15.65 -14.57 -17.65
CA LYS A 48 15.77 -14.96 -19.07
C LYS A 48 14.80 -14.21 -19.98
N THR A 49 13.78 -13.54 -19.43
CA THR A 49 12.68 -12.93 -20.20
C THR A 49 13.02 -11.58 -20.85
N GLN A 50 14.22 -11.02 -20.63
CA GLN A 50 14.59 -9.64 -21.00
C GLN A 50 13.65 -8.54 -20.46
N SER A 51 12.69 -8.90 -19.58
CA SER A 51 11.66 -8.01 -19.04
C SER A 51 11.88 -7.70 -17.55
N PHE A 52 13.10 -7.94 -17.08
CA PHE A 52 13.49 -7.92 -15.68
C PHE A 52 14.93 -7.42 -15.51
N GLU A 53 15.12 -6.52 -14.56
CA GLU A 53 16.42 -6.03 -14.12
C GLU A 53 16.44 -6.06 -12.59
N HIS A 54 17.58 -6.41 -11.99
CA HIS A 54 17.76 -6.40 -10.54
C HIS A 54 19.05 -5.69 -10.18
N TYR A 55 18.99 -4.83 -9.17
CA TYR A 55 20.13 -4.10 -8.65
C TYR A 55 20.26 -4.29 -7.14
N THR A 56 21.50 -4.55 -6.70
CA THR A 56 21.88 -4.53 -5.29
C THR A 56 23.30 -3.98 -5.12
N LEU A 57 23.52 -3.19 -4.06
CA LEU A 57 24.82 -2.71 -3.61
C LEU A 57 25.65 -3.79 -2.93
N SER A 58 25.01 -4.75 -2.26
CA SER A 58 25.65 -5.72 -1.38
C SER A 58 24.83 -6.99 -1.26
N GLU A 59 25.50 -8.13 -1.08
CA GLU A 59 24.86 -9.41 -0.74
C GLU A 59 24.19 -9.43 0.64
N LYS A 60 24.56 -8.46 1.50
CA LYS A 60 23.96 -8.25 2.84
C LYS A 60 22.63 -7.51 2.72
N ALA A 61 21.76 -7.67 3.72
CA ALA A 61 20.56 -6.86 3.85
C ALA A 61 20.94 -5.39 4.07
N MET A 62 20.46 -4.52 3.18
CA MET A 62 20.70 -3.08 3.18
C MET A 62 19.41 -2.27 3.35
N ASP A 63 18.25 -2.90 3.53
CA ASP A 63 16.97 -2.20 3.80
C ASP A 63 16.66 -1.09 2.78
N TYR A 64 16.46 -1.46 1.50
CA TYR A 64 16.01 -0.53 0.47
C TYR A 64 14.55 -0.14 0.76
N ARG A 65 14.38 0.87 1.61
CA ARG A 65 13.09 1.20 2.23
C ARG A 65 12.30 2.23 1.43
N ILE A 66 12.99 3.20 0.83
CA ILE A 66 12.35 4.32 0.13
C ILE A 66 12.53 4.12 -1.37
N LEU A 67 11.43 4.16 -2.11
CA LEU A 67 11.42 4.33 -3.56
C LEU A 67 10.72 5.66 -3.88
N PHE A 68 11.50 6.70 -4.18
CA PHE A 68 10.96 7.98 -4.64
C PHE A 68 11.15 8.09 -6.15
N MET A 69 10.06 7.97 -6.89
CA MET A 69 10.06 8.08 -8.35
C MET A 69 9.86 9.54 -8.77
N ASP A 70 10.77 10.07 -9.57
CA ASP A 70 10.69 11.39 -10.18
C ASP A 70 10.66 11.21 -11.71
N GLU A 71 9.45 11.10 -12.27
CA GLU A 71 9.27 10.90 -13.71
C GLU A 71 9.72 12.11 -14.54
N ASP A 72 9.72 13.32 -13.96
CA ASP A 72 10.18 14.54 -14.64
C ASP A 72 11.70 14.54 -14.85
N GLN A 73 12.43 13.87 -13.96
CA GLN A 73 13.87 13.68 -14.05
C GLN A 73 14.24 12.29 -14.61
N ASP A 74 13.28 11.43 -14.97
CA ASP A 74 13.55 10.03 -15.32
C ASP A 74 14.45 9.32 -14.27
N ARG A 75 14.30 9.65 -12.97
CA ARG A 75 15.11 9.09 -11.88
C ARG A 75 14.28 8.42 -10.80
N MET A 76 14.80 7.32 -10.27
CA MET A 76 14.36 6.72 -9.01
C MET A 76 15.40 6.98 -7.94
N TYR A 77 15.02 7.68 -6.87
CA TYR A 77 15.86 7.84 -5.69
C TYR A 77 15.56 6.76 -4.66
N VAL A 78 16.61 6.06 -4.22
CA VAL A 78 16.48 4.93 -3.31
C VAL A 78 17.23 5.20 -2.02
N GLY A 79 16.52 5.12 -0.90
CA GLY A 79 17.09 5.21 0.43
C GLY A 79 17.32 3.82 1.01
N CYS A 80 18.56 3.52 1.39
CA CYS A 80 18.93 2.26 2.03
C CYS A 80 19.95 2.51 3.16
N LYS A 81 20.43 1.47 3.82
CA LYS A 81 21.40 1.57 4.91
C LYS A 81 22.68 2.24 4.43
N ASP A 82 23.02 3.35 5.08
CA ASP A 82 24.20 4.19 4.86
C ASP A 82 24.34 4.76 3.44
N HIS A 83 23.33 4.63 2.57
CA HIS A 83 23.42 5.06 1.18
C HIS A 83 22.14 5.69 0.65
N VAL A 84 22.33 6.66 -0.25
CA VAL A 84 21.29 7.17 -1.15
C VAL A 84 21.72 6.85 -2.57
N LEU A 85 20.78 6.36 -3.38
CA LEU A 85 21.01 6.02 -4.78
C LEU A 85 20.15 6.87 -5.70
N SER A 86 20.64 7.15 -6.89
CA SER A 86 19.89 7.74 -8.00
C SER A 86 20.04 6.82 -9.21
N MET A 87 18.95 6.15 -9.57
CA MET A 87 18.87 5.16 -10.64
C MET A 87 18.10 5.75 -11.82
N ASP A 88 18.45 5.35 -13.04
CA ASP A 88 17.64 5.65 -14.24
C ASP A 88 16.38 4.77 -14.23
N ILE A 89 15.18 5.36 -14.36
CA ILE A 89 13.94 4.58 -14.34
C ILE A 89 13.78 3.69 -15.57
N ASN A 90 14.42 4.01 -16.69
CA ASN A 90 14.37 3.19 -17.89
C ASN A 90 15.21 1.91 -17.71
N LYS A 91 16.32 2.00 -16.97
CA LYS A 91 17.19 0.85 -16.67
C LYS A 91 17.92 1.04 -15.33
N ILE A 92 17.38 0.44 -14.26
CA ILE A 92 17.89 0.65 -12.89
C ILE A 92 19.32 0.13 -12.68
N SER A 93 19.76 -0.84 -13.49
CA SER A 93 21.10 -1.43 -13.43
C SER A 93 22.17 -0.56 -14.12
N GLN A 94 21.77 0.45 -14.90
CA GLN A 94 22.69 1.29 -15.66
C GLN A 94 23.30 2.39 -14.79
N THR A 95 24.53 2.14 -14.32
CA THR A 95 25.42 3.13 -13.67
C THR A 95 24.71 4.02 -12.63
N PRO A 96 24.12 3.46 -11.58
CA PRO A 96 23.44 4.26 -10.56
C PRO A 96 24.44 5.14 -9.81
N LEU A 97 24.07 6.40 -9.61
CA LEU A 97 24.84 7.32 -8.77
C LEU A 97 24.59 6.98 -7.31
N LYS A 98 25.64 7.05 -6.49
CA LYS A 98 25.59 6.64 -5.09
C LYS A 98 26.27 7.65 -4.18
N ILE A 99 25.62 7.94 -3.06
CA ILE A 99 26.17 8.71 -1.96
C ILE A 99 26.31 7.77 -0.78
N PHE A 100 27.53 7.61 -0.26
CA PHE A 100 27.77 6.92 1.01
C PHE A 100 27.65 7.94 2.15
N TRP A 101 26.67 7.75 3.02
CA TRP A 101 26.32 8.65 4.12
C TRP A 101 26.03 7.86 5.40
N PRO A 102 27.05 7.26 6.03
CA PRO A 102 26.90 6.49 7.26
C PRO A 102 26.77 7.39 8.50
N ALA A 103 26.36 6.78 9.62
CA ALA A 103 26.49 7.41 10.94
C ALA A 103 27.97 7.51 11.35
N SER A 104 28.32 8.47 12.21
CA SER A 104 29.69 8.56 12.73
C SER A 104 30.01 7.37 13.64
N THR A 105 31.29 7.01 13.72
CA THR A 105 31.76 5.89 14.55
C THR A 105 31.35 6.05 16.02
N SER A 106 31.52 7.25 16.58
CA SER A 106 31.08 7.58 17.94
C SER A 106 29.56 7.37 18.13
N LYS A 107 28.72 7.70 17.15
CA LYS A 107 27.26 7.44 17.26
C LYS A 107 26.90 5.97 17.14
N VAL A 108 27.63 5.22 16.32
CA VAL A 108 27.46 3.76 16.24
C VAL A 108 27.84 3.11 17.58
N GLU A 109 28.95 3.53 18.20
CA GLU A 109 29.38 3.04 19.52
C GLU A 109 28.36 3.40 20.62
N GLU A 110 27.88 4.64 20.67
CA GLU A 110 26.81 5.07 21.59
C GLU A 110 25.54 4.22 21.42
N CYS A 111 25.13 3.96 20.18
CA CYS A 111 23.96 3.12 19.86
C CYS A 111 24.13 1.69 20.38
N GLN A 112 25.31 1.10 20.20
CA GLN A 112 25.63 -0.25 20.68
C GLN A 112 25.67 -0.30 22.21
N MET A 113 26.28 0.70 22.85
CA MET A 113 26.29 0.84 24.32
C MET A 113 24.88 1.02 24.90
N ALA A 114 23.97 1.62 24.14
CA ALA A 114 22.54 1.71 24.49
C ALA A 114 21.76 0.40 24.27
N GLY A 115 22.44 -0.70 23.93
CA GLY A 115 21.85 -2.04 23.81
C GLY A 115 21.04 -2.27 22.53
N LYS A 116 21.24 -1.44 21.49
CA LYS A 116 20.55 -1.60 20.20
C LYS A 116 21.27 -2.62 19.31
N ASP A 117 20.52 -3.22 18.38
CA ASP A 117 21.05 -4.21 17.42
C ASP A 117 22.20 -3.61 16.58
N PRO A 118 23.43 -4.16 16.66
CA PRO A 118 24.58 -3.65 15.91
C PRO A 118 24.43 -3.77 14.38
N THR A 119 23.68 -4.76 13.90
CA THR A 119 23.50 -5.09 12.48
C THR A 119 22.33 -4.35 11.84
N HIS A 120 21.17 -4.33 12.50
CA HIS A 120 19.90 -3.82 11.98
C HIS A 120 19.39 -2.56 12.72
N GLY A 121 20.14 -2.05 13.69
CA GLY A 121 19.81 -0.86 14.48
C GLY A 121 20.85 0.26 14.38
N CYS A 122 22.14 -0.08 14.53
CA CYS A 122 23.23 0.90 14.62
C CYS A 122 23.89 1.19 13.27
N GLY A 123 23.20 1.97 12.45
CA GLY A 123 23.68 2.55 11.19
C GLY A 123 22.80 3.72 10.78
N ASN A 124 23.11 4.39 9.67
CA ASN A 124 22.25 5.44 9.14
C ASN A 124 21.26 4.86 8.14
N PHE A 125 20.05 4.53 8.59
CA PHE A 125 19.01 4.03 7.71
C PHE A 125 18.19 5.19 7.16
N LEU A 126 18.21 5.38 5.83
CA LEU A 126 17.48 6.45 5.19
C LEU A 126 15.97 6.23 5.34
N ARG A 127 15.25 7.27 5.77
CA ARG A 127 13.80 7.24 6.03
C ARG A 127 13.02 8.41 5.43
N VAL A 128 13.71 9.45 4.96
CA VAL A 128 13.10 10.58 4.22
C VAL A 128 13.93 10.86 2.99
N ILE A 129 13.27 10.92 1.83
CA ILE A 129 13.78 11.53 0.60
C ILE A 129 12.62 12.32 0.00
N GLN A 130 12.77 13.63 -0.07
CA GLN A 130 11.74 14.54 -0.60
C GLN A 130 12.36 15.58 -1.53
N PRO A 131 11.67 15.99 -2.61
CA PRO A 131 12.12 17.07 -3.46
C PRO A 131 11.99 18.39 -2.67
N TYR A 132 13.11 19.05 -2.41
CA TYR A 132 13.10 20.35 -1.73
C TYR A 132 12.84 21.48 -2.73
N ASN A 133 13.51 21.40 -3.87
CA ASN A 133 13.30 22.26 -5.02
C ASN A 133 13.70 21.50 -6.30
N ARG A 134 13.78 22.19 -7.43
CA ARG A 134 14.12 21.55 -8.72
C ARG A 134 15.50 20.87 -8.71
N THR A 135 16.49 21.43 -8.00
CA THR A 135 17.88 20.96 -8.02
C THR A 135 18.31 20.20 -6.78
N HIS A 136 17.52 20.24 -5.70
CA HIS A 136 17.87 19.66 -4.41
C HIS A 136 16.81 18.71 -3.89
N LEU A 137 17.28 17.60 -3.34
CA LEU A 137 16.52 16.73 -2.45
C LEU A 137 16.83 17.09 -1.00
N PHE A 138 15.84 16.94 -0.14
CA PHE A 138 16.01 16.89 1.31
C PHE A 138 15.96 15.43 1.75
N ILE A 139 17.00 14.99 2.47
CA ILE A 139 17.12 13.61 2.94
C ILE A 139 17.31 13.55 4.45
N CYS A 140 16.79 12.50 5.08
CA CYS A 140 17.08 12.19 6.48
C CYS A 140 17.22 10.69 6.70
N GLY A 141 18.03 10.32 7.69
CA GLY A 141 18.15 8.95 8.17
C GLY A 141 18.28 8.86 9.68
N SER A 142 18.17 7.64 10.21
CA SER A 142 18.15 7.35 11.64
C SER A 142 19.46 7.69 12.36
N GLY A 143 20.58 7.80 11.64
CA GLY A 143 21.88 8.20 12.18
C GLY A 143 22.34 7.40 13.41
N ALA A 144 22.10 6.08 13.41
CA ALA A 144 22.34 5.19 14.56
C ALA A 144 21.60 5.66 15.83
N TYR A 145 20.27 5.80 15.74
CA TYR A 145 19.42 6.37 16.80
C TYR A 145 19.82 7.80 17.20
N SER A 146 20.37 8.57 16.26
CA SER A 146 20.62 10.00 16.36
C SER A 146 20.31 10.63 15.01
N PRO A 147 19.01 10.86 14.68
CA PRO A 147 18.59 11.23 13.33
C PRO A 147 19.32 12.45 12.79
N VAL A 148 19.68 12.38 11.51
CA VAL A 148 20.38 13.45 10.78
C VAL A 148 19.73 13.71 9.44
N CYS A 149 19.80 14.95 8.98
CA CYS A 149 19.29 15.38 7.68
C CYS A 149 20.35 16.15 6.89
N ALA A 150 20.21 16.15 5.57
CA ALA A 150 21.07 16.91 4.66
C ALA A 150 20.35 17.25 3.36
N TYR A 151 20.93 18.16 2.57
CA TYR A 151 20.50 18.44 1.21
C TYR A 151 21.41 17.72 0.21
N VAL A 152 20.82 17.14 -0.82
CA VAL A 152 21.54 16.53 -1.94
C VAL A 152 21.27 17.33 -3.19
N ASN A 153 22.33 17.87 -3.79
CA ASN A 153 22.25 18.45 -5.13
C ASN A 153 22.15 17.30 -6.15
N ARG A 154 21.06 17.30 -6.91
CA ARG A 154 20.73 16.30 -7.93
C ARG A 154 20.86 16.84 -9.37
N GLY A 155 21.41 18.04 -9.54
CA GLY A 155 21.42 18.73 -10.84
C GLY A 155 20.04 19.23 -11.25
N ARG A 156 19.98 20.01 -12.34
CA ARG A 156 18.70 20.49 -12.88
C ARG A 156 18.10 19.52 -13.90
N ARG A 157 18.97 18.78 -14.58
CA ARG A 157 18.61 17.81 -15.61
C ARG A 157 19.31 16.47 -15.36
N PRO A 158 18.76 15.36 -15.87
CA PRO A 158 19.29 14.03 -15.59
C PRO A 158 20.68 13.77 -16.19
N GLU A 159 21.03 14.47 -17.27
CA GLU A 159 22.29 14.31 -18.00
C GLU A 159 23.49 14.92 -17.28
N GLU A 160 23.27 15.85 -16.33
CA GLU A 160 24.34 16.51 -15.59
C GLU A 160 25.07 15.55 -14.62
N GLN A 161 24.46 14.38 -14.31
CA GLN A 161 24.99 13.36 -13.40
C GLN A 161 25.48 13.89 -12.04
N VAL A 162 24.94 15.03 -11.58
CA VAL A 162 25.25 15.61 -10.28
C VAL A 162 24.46 14.87 -9.21
N PHE A 163 25.16 14.30 -8.22
CA PHE A 163 24.52 13.65 -7.08
C PHE A 163 25.44 13.67 -5.87
N GLN A 164 25.39 14.76 -5.09
CA GLN A 164 26.29 14.98 -3.97
C GLN A 164 25.62 15.74 -2.84
N ILE A 165 26.03 15.46 -1.59
CA ILE A 165 25.59 16.21 -0.42
C ILE A 165 26.12 17.65 -0.54
N SER A 166 25.22 18.63 -0.48
CA SER A 166 25.54 20.06 -0.62
C SER A 166 25.46 20.86 0.67
N SER A 167 25.12 20.22 1.80
CA SER A 167 25.01 20.87 3.11
C SER A 167 25.79 20.12 4.20
N ARG A 168 26.03 20.79 5.32
CA ARG A 168 26.41 20.09 6.56
C ARG A 168 25.20 19.29 7.05
N ALA A 169 25.47 18.21 7.78
CA ALA A 169 24.43 17.43 8.43
C ALA A 169 23.76 18.27 9.53
N GLU A 170 22.44 18.28 9.51
CA GLU A 170 21.60 18.92 10.51
C GLU A 170 20.91 17.88 11.41
N SER A 171 20.42 18.31 12.56
CA SER A 171 19.59 17.45 13.41
C SER A 171 18.31 17.01 12.68
N GLY A 172 18.07 15.70 12.67
CA GLY A 172 16.84 15.09 12.14
C GLY A 172 15.74 14.92 13.18
N LYS A 173 15.92 15.40 14.42
CA LYS A 173 14.88 15.33 15.45
C LYS A 173 13.65 16.10 14.98
N GLY A 174 12.48 15.46 15.05
CA GLY A 174 11.24 16.05 14.52
C GLY A 174 11.19 16.09 12.97
N ARG A 175 12.05 15.34 12.29
CA ARG A 175 12.05 15.17 10.81
C ARG A 175 12.13 13.70 10.39
N CYS A 176 12.80 12.87 11.19
CA CYS A 176 12.97 11.42 10.99
C CYS A 176 12.93 10.67 12.33
N SER A 177 12.43 9.43 12.31
CA SER A 177 12.44 8.55 13.49
C SER A 177 13.84 8.13 13.91
N PHE A 178 14.03 7.93 15.22
CA PHE A 178 15.24 7.39 15.83
C PHE A 178 15.43 5.90 15.54
N ASN A 179 14.37 5.12 15.75
CA ASN A 179 14.36 3.68 15.47
C ASN A 179 14.18 3.45 13.96
N PRO A 180 15.11 2.76 13.27
CA PRO A 180 14.95 2.47 11.85
C PRO A 180 13.80 1.50 11.56
N GLN A 181 13.35 0.69 12.52
CA GLN A 181 12.31 -0.30 12.28
C GLN A 181 10.90 0.30 12.19
N VAL A 182 10.69 1.52 12.70
CA VAL A 182 9.41 2.23 12.57
C VAL A 182 9.40 3.08 11.31
N ASN A 183 8.23 3.15 10.68
CA ASN A 183 8.05 3.96 9.47
C ASN A 183 8.09 5.45 9.82
N THR A 184 8.72 6.22 8.93
CA THR A 184 8.60 7.68 8.87
C THR A 184 7.93 8.00 7.54
N VAL A 185 6.72 8.55 7.60
CA VAL A 185 6.02 9.03 6.43
C VAL A 185 6.25 10.52 6.31
N SER A 186 6.46 11.04 5.10
CA SER A 186 6.70 12.47 4.91
C SER A 186 6.18 12.97 3.56
N VAL A 187 5.88 14.27 3.52
CA VAL A 187 5.54 15.04 2.31
C VAL A 187 6.19 16.41 2.43
N MET A 188 6.84 16.89 1.37
CA MET A 188 7.39 18.24 1.29
C MET A 188 6.42 19.15 0.51
N LEU A 189 5.95 20.22 1.14
CA LEU A 189 5.12 21.24 0.49
C LEU A 189 5.73 22.61 0.76
N ASN A 190 5.96 23.41 -0.28
CA ASN A 190 6.49 24.77 -0.15
C ASN A 190 7.76 24.86 0.72
N GLN A 191 8.66 23.88 0.60
CA GLN A 191 9.89 23.75 1.41
C GLN A 191 9.66 23.49 2.91
N GLU A 192 8.42 23.22 3.32
CA GLU A 192 8.07 22.73 4.66
C GLU A 192 7.86 21.22 4.63
N LEU A 193 8.42 20.52 5.62
CA LEU A 193 8.32 19.06 5.71
C LEU A 193 7.24 18.67 6.71
N PHE A 194 6.24 17.96 6.24
CA PHE A 194 5.19 17.35 7.04
C PHE A 194 5.52 15.87 7.21
N SER A 195 5.60 15.39 8.46
CA SER A 195 6.00 14.02 8.76
C SER A 195 5.11 13.38 9.81
N GLY A 196 4.76 12.11 9.60
CA GLY A 196 4.18 11.21 10.61
C GLY A 196 5.25 10.24 11.12
N MET A 197 5.60 10.32 12.41
CA MET A 197 6.72 9.56 12.97
C MET A 197 6.74 9.56 14.50
N TYR A 198 7.67 8.81 15.09
CA TYR A 198 8.07 8.96 16.48
C TYR A 198 9.25 9.92 16.60
N ILE A 199 9.14 10.91 17.49
CA ILE A 199 10.14 12.00 17.58
C ILE A 199 11.18 11.81 18.67
N ASP A 200 11.06 10.76 19.48
CA ASP A 200 11.91 10.47 20.64
C ASP A 200 12.67 9.15 20.49
N PHE A 201 13.73 9.01 21.27
CA PHE A 201 14.57 7.81 21.26
C PHE A 201 13.85 6.57 21.82
N MET A 202 12.89 6.76 22.74
CA MET A 202 12.12 5.67 23.36
C MET A 202 11.00 5.14 22.45
N GLY A 203 10.62 5.88 21.40
CA GLY A 203 9.52 5.49 20.53
C GLY A 203 8.16 5.57 21.22
N THR A 204 7.97 6.60 22.04
CA THR A 204 6.73 6.84 22.80
C THR A 204 5.98 8.08 22.36
N ASP A 205 6.69 9.06 21.76
CA ASP A 205 6.11 10.31 21.32
C ASP A 205 5.87 10.31 19.81
N ALA A 206 4.73 9.75 19.40
CA ALA A 206 4.26 9.82 18.03
C ALA A 206 3.62 11.16 17.70
N ALA A 207 3.92 11.71 16.52
CA ALA A 207 3.33 12.95 16.07
C ALA A 207 3.18 13.02 14.55
N ILE A 208 2.13 13.73 14.11
CA ILE A 208 2.13 14.41 12.81
C ILE A 208 2.70 15.80 13.04
N PHE A 209 3.79 16.13 12.36
CA PHE A 209 4.66 17.26 12.66
C PHE A 209 4.98 18.06 11.39
N ARG A 210 4.92 19.40 11.46
CA ARG A 210 5.47 20.29 10.42
C ARG A 210 6.80 20.89 10.88
N SER A 211 7.83 20.68 10.08
CA SER A 211 9.21 21.13 10.28
C SER A 211 9.72 21.88 9.03
N LEU A 212 11.00 22.30 9.04
CA LEU A 212 11.62 23.14 7.99
C LEU A 212 10.87 24.45 7.68
N THR A 213 10.06 24.91 8.62
CA THR A 213 9.24 26.10 8.51
C THR A 213 9.96 27.31 9.08
N THR A 214 9.77 28.49 8.48
CA THR A 214 10.16 29.79 9.05
C THR A 214 9.20 30.27 10.13
N ARG A 215 7.98 29.73 10.14
CA ARG A 215 6.96 29.88 11.18
C ARG A 215 7.20 28.89 12.31
N ASN A 216 6.44 29.01 13.39
CA ASN A 216 6.46 28.01 14.46
C ASN A 216 6.10 26.61 13.92
N ALA A 217 6.85 25.61 14.37
CA ALA A 217 6.53 24.21 14.14
C ALA A 217 5.17 23.86 14.75
N VAL A 218 4.39 23.04 14.06
CA VAL A 218 3.05 22.61 14.51
C VAL A 218 3.01 21.10 14.61
N ARG A 219 2.37 20.57 15.65
CA ARG A 219 2.29 19.13 15.91
C ARG A 219 0.93 18.67 16.44
N THR A 220 0.70 17.36 16.48
CA THR A 220 -0.42 16.78 17.22
C THR A 220 -0.26 16.97 18.74
N ASP A 221 -1.38 16.96 19.47
CA ASP A 221 -1.41 17.09 20.93
C ASP A 221 -0.71 15.88 21.58
N GLN A 222 0.33 16.17 22.37
CA GLN A 222 1.21 15.16 22.95
C GLN A 222 0.50 14.45 24.10
N HIS A 223 0.76 13.14 24.27
CA HIS A 223 0.18 12.32 25.34
C HIS A 223 -1.36 12.32 25.37
N ASN A 224 -2.00 12.57 24.23
CA ASN A 224 -3.44 12.56 24.09
C ASN A 224 -3.85 11.41 23.16
N SER A 225 -4.24 10.27 23.72
CA SER A 225 -4.59 9.06 22.96
C SER A 225 -5.82 9.22 22.06
N LYS A 226 -6.66 10.24 22.29
CA LYS A 226 -7.74 10.59 21.35
C LYS A 226 -7.18 11.04 20.00
N TRP A 227 -6.01 11.66 19.99
CA TRP A 227 -5.35 12.16 18.78
C TRP A 227 -4.56 11.06 18.10
N LEU A 228 -3.61 10.47 18.82
CA LEU A 228 -2.78 9.36 18.33
C LEU A 228 -2.56 8.34 19.42
N SER A 229 -2.76 7.05 19.12
CA SER A 229 -2.56 5.93 20.06
C SER A 229 -1.68 4.87 19.43
N GLU A 230 -0.41 4.79 19.86
CA GLU A 230 0.61 3.89 19.32
C GLU A 230 0.52 3.71 17.78
N PRO A 231 0.59 4.81 16.99
CA PRO A 231 0.33 4.75 15.56
C PRO A 231 1.50 4.13 14.79
N VAL A 232 1.18 3.39 13.75
CA VAL A 232 2.11 3.05 12.66
C VAL A 232 1.67 3.81 11.41
N PHE A 233 2.48 4.77 11.00
CA PHE A 233 2.22 5.56 9.79
C PHE A 233 2.55 4.75 8.54
N ILE A 234 1.65 4.79 7.55
CA ILE A 234 1.72 3.99 6.33
C ILE A 234 2.02 4.87 5.12
N ASP A 235 1.25 5.95 4.91
CA ASP A 235 1.46 6.87 3.78
C ASP A 235 0.84 8.25 4.02
N ALA A 236 1.20 9.25 3.21
CA ALA A 236 0.60 10.57 3.27
C ALA A 236 0.57 11.28 1.91
N HIS A 237 -0.53 11.99 1.65
CA HIS A 237 -0.81 12.63 0.36
C HIS A 237 -1.49 13.98 0.53
N LEU A 238 -1.13 14.95 -0.31
CA LEU A 238 -1.90 16.20 -0.44
C LEU A 238 -3.07 15.93 -1.39
N ILE A 239 -4.30 16.03 -0.89
CA ILE A 239 -5.51 15.80 -1.67
C ILE A 239 -6.34 17.09 -1.68
N PRO A 240 -6.69 17.63 -2.86
CA PRO A 240 -7.62 18.75 -2.98
C PRO A 240 -8.99 18.40 -2.35
N ASP A 241 -9.60 19.36 -1.66
CA ASP A 241 -10.95 19.22 -1.10
C ASP A 241 -11.85 20.28 -1.76
N GLY A 242 -12.48 19.89 -2.87
CA GLY A 242 -13.23 20.83 -3.72
C GLY A 242 -12.34 21.58 -4.72
N SER A 243 -12.78 22.75 -5.17
CA SER A 243 -12.12 23.54 -6.22
C SER A 243 -11.16 24.60 -5.70
N ASP A 244 -11.29 25.01 -4.44
CA ASP A 244 -10.41 26.02 -3.84
C ASP A 244 -9.07 25.38 -3.43
N PRO A 245 -7.92 25.88 -3.93
CA PRO A 245 -6.61 25.34 -3.54
C PRO A 245 -6.33 25.42 -2.03
N ASN A 246 -6.91 26.39 -1.32
CA ASN A 246 -6.73 26.54 0.13
C ASN A 246 -7.49 25.49 0.95
N ASP A 247 -8.46 24.80 0.35
CA ASP A 247 -9.17 23.71 1.00
C ASP A 247 -8.42 22.37 0.92
N ALA A 248 -7.35 22.28 0.12
CA ALA A 248 -6.51 21.09 0.05
C ALA A 248 -6.00 20.67 1.43
N LYS A 249 -6.04 19.37 1.71
CA LYS A 249 -5.65 18.80 3.00
C LYS A 249 -4.58 17.75 2.81
N LEU A 250 -3.68 17.66 3.79
CA LEU A 250 -2.76 16.54 3.89
C LEU A 250 -3.47 15.39 4.62
N TYR A 251 -3.60 14.26 3.93
CA TYR A 251 -4.15 13.04 4.48
C TYR A 251 -3.00 12.12 4.90
N PHE A 252 -3.08 11.58 6.11
CA PHE A 252 -2.16 10.59 6.66
C PHE A 252 -2.91 9.29 6.87
N PHE A 253 -2.42 8.21 6.29
CA PHE A 253 -2.93 6.86 6.49
C PHE A 253 -2.08 6.17 7.54
N LEU A 254 -2.72 5.59 8.54
CA LEU A 254 -2.05 4.93 9.65
C LEU A 254 -2.91 3.80 10.20
N ARG A 255 -2.31 2.95 11.03
CA ARG A 255 -3.03 2.07 11.96
C ARG A 255 -2.68 2.44 13.39
N GLU A 256 -3.61 2.28 14.30
CA GLU A 256 -3.44 2.61 15.71
C GLU A 256 -3.79 1.43 16.59
N ARG A 257 -3.01 1.23 17.64
CA ARG A 257 -3.33 0.27 18.69
C ARG A 257 -4.09 0.98 19.81
N LEU A 258 -5.32 0.53 20.04
CA LEU A 258 -6.14 0.97 21.16
C LEU A 258 -5.91 0.03 22.33
N THR A 259 -5.44 0.58 23.44
CA THR A 259 -5.17 -0.17 24.67
C THR A 259 -6.33 -0.04 25.67
N ASP A 260 -6.55 -1.08 26.46
CA ASP A 260 -7.45 -1.03 27.62
C ASP A 260 -6.77 -0.37 28.84
N SER A 261 -7.51 -0.24 29.95
CA SER A 261 -6.97 0.33 31.19
C SER A 261 -5.83 -0.48 31.80
N SER A 262 -5.65 -1.74 31.39
CA SER A 262 -4.59 -2.65 31.84
C SER A 262 -3.38 -2.65 30.91
N GLY A 263 -3.40 -1.84 29.84
CA GLY A 263 -2.33 -1.75 28.85
C GLY A 263 -2.34 -2.87 27.80
N ASN A 264 -3.36 -3.73 27.80
CA ASN A 264 -3.49 -4.77 26.78
C ASN A 264 -4.09 -4.19 25.50
N THR A 265 -3.70 -4.74 24.35
CA THR A 265 -4.31 -4.43 23.06
C THR A 265 -5.79 -4.81 23.11
N LYS A 266 -6.66 -3.81 23.05
CA LYS A 266 -8.10 -4.01 22.91
C LYS A 266 -8.46 -4.23 21.45
N ASN A 267 -8.08 -3.28 20.59
CA ASN A 267 -8.35 -3.29 19.15
C ASN A 267 -7.18 -2.65 18.39
N ILE A 268 -7.05 -3.00 17.12
CA ILE A 268 -6.26 -2.22 16.15
C ILE A 268 -7.25 -1.63 15.16
N HIS A 269 -7.04 -0.39 14.77
CA HIS A 269 -7.87 0.28 13.76
C HIS A 269 -7.00 0.92 12.70
N ALA A 270 -7.33 0.64 11.44
CA ALA A 270 -6.86 1.45 10.32
C ALA A 270 -7.60 2.80 10.32
N MET A 271 -6.86 3.88 10.14
CA MET A 271 -7.33 5.25 10.24
C MET A 271 -6.82 6.08 9.07
N VAL A 272 -7.64 7.03 8.64
CA VAL A 272 -7.21 8.16 7.83
C VAL A 272 -7.35 9.42 8.68
N ALA A 273 -6.26 10.17 8.83
CA ALA A 273 -6.23 11.48 9.48
C ALA A 273 -6.01 12.58 8.44
N ARG A 274 -6.45 13.80 8.71
CA ARG A 274 -6.24 14.95 7.84
C ARG A 274 -5.92 16.23 8.60
N VAL A 275 -5.12 17.11 7.99
CA VAL A 275 -4.77 18.45 8.48
C VAL A 275 -4.73 19.45 7.32
N CYS A 276 -4.99 20.73 7.61
CA CYS A 276 -4.81 21.81 6.64
C CYS A 276 -3.33 22.23 6.60
N PRO A 277 -2.67 22.26 5.42
CA PRO A 277 -1.26 22.61 5.32
C PRO A 277 -0.92 24.01 5.86
N ASN A 278 -1.85 24.95 5.72
CA ASN A 278 -1.71 26.34 6.16
C ASN A 278 -2.05 26.58 7.65
N ASP A 279 -2.38 25.54 8.42
CA ASP A 279 -2.71 25.65 9.84
C ASP A 279 -1.48 26.10 10.66
N THR A 280 -1.65 27.16 11.45
CA THR A 280 -0.59 27.77 12.27
C THR A 280 -0.75 27.54 13.77
N GLY A 281 -1.71 26.70 14.16
CA GLY A 281 -2.13 26.49 15.54
C GLY A 281 -3.01 27.61 16.08
N GLY A 282 -3.58 27.38 17.27
CA GLY A 282 -4.50 28.30 17.91
C GLY A 282 -3.81 29.45 18.65
N GLN A 283 -4.57 30.51 18.94
CA GLN A 283 -4.06 31.72 19.59
C GLN A 283 -3.83 31.54 21.10
N ARG A 284 -4.79 30.92 21.81
CA ARG A 284 -4.75 30.73 23.27
C ARG A 284 -4.59 29.25 23.66
N SER A 285 -5.42 28.40 23.06
CA SER A 285 -5.38 26.94 23.16
C SER A 285 -4.74 26.35 21.92
N LEU A 286 -4.20 25.12 22.02
CA LEU A 286 -3.51 24.46 20.90
C LEU A 286 -2.43 25.34 20.23
N VAL A 287 -1.72 26.15 21.02
CA VAL A 287 -0.58 26.93 20.54
C VAL A 287 0.47 25.97 19.98
N ASN A 288 0.88 26.20 18.73
CA ASN A 288 1.80 25.34 17.98
C ASN A 288 1.31 23.87 17.87
N LYS A 289 0.00 23.65 17.91
CA LYS A 289 -0.63 22.35 17.68
C LYS A 289 -1.73 22.46 16.62
N TRP A 290 -1.98 21.38 15.86
CA TRP A 290 -2.97 21.41 14.78
C TRP A 290 -4.35 21.77 15.32
N THR A 291 -5.02 22.73 14.70
CA THR A 291 -6.43 23.08 14.99
C THR A 291 -7.39 22.45 13.97
N THR A 292 -6.85 21.80 12.95
CA THR A 292 -7.59 21.20 11.83
C THR A 292 -7.48 19.67 11.79
N PHE A 293 -6.80 19.06 12.77
CA PHE A 293 -6.61 17.61 12.85
C PHE A 293 -7.91 16.88 13.12
N LEU A 294 -8.30 16.00 12.19
CA LEU A 294 -9.39 15.04 12.34
C LEU A 294 -8.97 13.67 11.83
N LYS A 295 -9.54 12.59 12.37
CA LYS A 295 -9.34 11.22 11.90
C LYS A 295 -10.63 10.40 11.85
N ALA A 296 -10.68 9.43 10.96
CA ALA A 296 -11.80 8.51 10.79
C ALA A 296 -11.30 7.07 10.57
N ARG A 297 -12.08 6.08 11.02
CA ARG A 297 -11.74 4.66 10.85
C ARG A 297 -12.00 4.20 9.42
N LEU A 298 -11.03 3.54 8.81
CA LEU A 298 -11.21 2.73 7.60
C LEU A 298 -11.60 1.32 8.03
N VAL A 299 -12.70 0.80 7.50
CA VAL A 299 -13.17 -0.56 7.78
C VAL A 299 -12.95 -1.41 6.55
N CYS A 300 -12.17 -2.49 6.65
CA CYS A 300 -12.09 -3.52 5.61
C CYS A 300 -12.57 -4.84 6.22
N SER A 301 -13.78 -5.28 5.86
CA SER A 301 -14.39 -6.48 6.44
C SER A 301 -15.22 -7.26 5.43
N VAL A 302 -15.38 -8.55 5.69
CA VAL A 302 -16.30 -9.44 4.98
C VAL A 302 -17.48 -9.71 5.90
N LEU A 303 -18.70 -9.51 5.39
CA LEU A 303 -19.92 -9.88 6.10
C LEU A 303 -20.18 -11.38 5.91
N GLU A 304 -20.30 -12.10 7.02
CA GLU A 304 -20.60 -13.54 7.05
C GLU A 304 -22.12 -13.79 6.99
N GLU A 305 -22.50 -15.05 6.72
CA GLU A 305 -23.91 -15.44 6.58
C GLU A 305 -24.73 -15.22 7.87
N ASP A 306 -24.08 -15.30 9.03
CA ASP A 306 -24.68 -15.06 10.35
C ASP A 306 -24.79 -13.56 10.70
N GLY A 307 -24.34 -12.68 9.81
CA GLY A 307 -24.33 -11.23 9.99
C GLY A 307 -23.15 -10.69 10.79
N THR A 308 -22.19 -11.52 11.18
CA THR A 308 -20.94 -11.05 11.78
C THR A 308 -19.98 -10.52 10.70
N GLU A 309 -19.10 -9.59 11.09
CA GLU A 309 -18.08 -9.04 10.20
C GLU A 309 -16.69 -9.58 10.58
N THR A 310 -16.03 -10.24 9.64
CA THR A 310 -14.62 -10.60 9.77
C THR A 310 -13.76 -9.43 9.28
N HIS A 311 -13.03 -8.80 10.21
CA HIS A 311 -12.25 -7.58 9.97
C HIS A 311 -10.78 -7.84 9.63
N PHE A 312 -10.26 -7.02 8.73
CA PHE A 312 -8.84 -6.87 8.40
C PHE A 312 -8.40 -5.46 8.82
N ASP A 313 -8.00 -5.30 10.08
CA ASP A 313 -7.72 -3.98 10.67
C ASP A 313 -6.25 -3.52 10.52
N GLU A 314 -5.34 -4.41 10.10
CA GLU A 314 -3.91 -4.11 9.98
C GLU A 314 -3.61 -3.52 8.58
N LEU A 315 -3.72 -2.20 8.44
CA LEU A 315 -3.35 -1.51 7.19
C LEU A 315 -1.82 -1.58 6.95
N GLU A 316 -1.41 -2.15 5.83
CA GLU A 316 0.01 -2.32 5.45
C GLU A 316 0.46 -1.34 4.35
N ASN A 317 -0.38 -1.04 3.37
CA ASN A 317 -0.03 -0.15 2.25
C ASN A 317 -1.24 0.54 1.63
N VAL A 318 -1.01 1.69 1.02
CA VAL A 318 -2.03 2.52 0.35
C VAL A 318 -1.56 2.92 -1.05
N PHE A 319 -2.46 2.94 -2.02
CA PHE A 319 -2.23 3.44 -3.37
C PHE A 319 -3.40 4.31 -3.83
N LEU A 320 -3.09 5.46 -4.41
CA LEU A 320 -4.07 6.42 -4.94
C LEU A 320 -4.16 6.29 -6.45
N LEU A 321 -5.37 6.10 -6.97
CA LEU A 321 -5.65 6.03 -8.41
C LEU A 321 -6.60 7.15 -8.81
N GLU A 322 -6.12 8.08 -9.63
CA GLU A 322 -6.97 9.04 -10.31
C GLU A 322 -7.71 8.35 -11.46
N THR A 323 -9.01 8.62 -11.57
CA THR A 323 -9.89 8.04 -12.59
C THR A 323 -10.34 9.12 -13.57
N ASP A 324 -10.42 8.78 -14.85
CA ASP A 324 -10.76 9.76 -15.89
C ASP A 324 -12.27 10.00 -16.00
N HIS A 325 -13.10 8.97 -15.82
CA HIS A 325 -14.55 9.02 -16.04
C HIS A 325 -15.36 8.08 -15.13
N PRO A 326 -16.21 8.60 -14.21
CA PRO A 326 -16.25 9.99 -13.77
C PRO A 326 -14.91 10.39 -13.11
N LYS A 327 -14.52 11.67 -13.20
CA LYS A 327 -13.33 12.16 -12.49
C LYS A 327 -13.47 11.91 -11.00
N GLY A 328 -12.56 11.13 -10.44
CA GLY A 328 -12.58 10.77 -9.02
C GLY A 328 -11.25 10.19 -8.56
N LEU A 329 -11.09 10.11 -7.25
CA LEU A 329 -9.91 9.52 -6.62
C LEU A 329 -10.33 8.26 -5.87
N LEU A 330 -9.73 7.14 -6.24
CA LEU A 330 -9.88 5.86 -5.54
C LEU A 330 -8.66 5.62 -4.66
N ILE A 331 -8.89 5.15 -3.44
CA ILE A 331 -7.84 4.80 -2.49
C ILE A 331 -7.90 3.30 -2.28
N PHE A 332 -6.86 2.60 -2.73
CA PHE A 332 -6.67 1.18 -2.49
C PHE A 332 -5.87 1.00 -1.22
N GLY A 333 -6.31 0.09 -0.34
CA GLY A 333 -5.57 -0.29 0.86
C GLY A 333 -5.36 -1.80 0.93
N VAL A 334 -4.15 -2.21 1.29
CA VAL A 334 -3.82 -3.60 1.65
C VAL A 334 -3.95 -3.74 3.16
N PHE A 335 -4.76 -4.69 3.59
CA PHE A 335 -5.03 -4.98 4.98
C PHE A 335 -4.67 -6.42 5.32
N THR A 336 -4.28 -6.67 6.56
CA THR A 336 -4.12 -8.02 7.10
C THR A 336 -4.97 -8.25 8.34
N SER A 337 -5.19 -9.52 8.68
CA SER A 337 -5.87 -9.90 9.92
C SER A 337 -4.99 -9.64 11.14
N THR A 338 -5.60 -9.18 12.23
CA THR A 338 -4.94 -8.99 13.54
C THR A 338 -4.66 -10.31 14.24
N SER A 339 -5.40 -11.38 13.89
CA SER A 339 -5.27 -12.70 14.50
C SER A 339 -3.90 -13.33 14.19
N SER A 340 -3.25 -13.85 15.23
CA SER A 340 -2.02 -14.63 15.08
C SER A 340 -2.28 -16.03 14.51
N VAL A 341 -3.50 -16.55 14.69
CA VAL A 341 -3.92 -17.89 14.25
C VAL A 341 -4.46 -17.84 12.83
N PHE A 342 -5.32 -16.86 12.54
CA PHE A 342 -5.88 -16.67 11.21
C PHE A 342 -5.04 -15.67 10.44
N ARG A 343 -4.31 -16.15 9.42
CA ARG A 343 -3.56 -15.31 8.49
C ARG A 343 -4.43 -15.04 7.28
N GLY A 344 -4.81 -13.79 7.11
CA GLY A 344 -5.53 -13.34 5.94
C GLY A 344 -5.03 -11.98 5.47
N SER A 345 -5.17 -11.73 4.17
CA SER A 345 -4.96 -10.44 3.54
C SER A 345 -6.19 -10.05 2.74
N ALA A 346 -6.48 -8.75 2.70
CA ALA A 346 -7.57 -8.20 1.93
C ALA A 346 -7.14 -6.91 1.23
N VAL A 347 -7.70 -6.64 0.07
CA VAL A 347 -7.57 -5.36 -0.64
C VAL A 347 -8.91 -4.69 -0.64
N CYS A 348 -9.01 -3.50 -0.04
CA CYS A 348 -10.22 -2.69 -0.03
C CYS A 348 -10.03 -1.41 -0.85
N VAL A 349 -11.09 -0.97 -1.52
CA VAL A 349 -11.10 0.26 -2.33
C VAL A 349 -12.07 1.24 -1.73
N TYR A 350 -11.65 2.49 -1.55
CA TYR A 350 -12.45 3.56 -0.97
C TYR A 350 -12.60 4.70 -1.98
N ASN A 351 -13.81 5.26 -2.09
CA ASN A 351 -14.02 6.47 -2.88
C ASN A 351 -13.72 7.69 -2.01
N MET A 352 -12.94 8.64 -2.54
CA MET A 352 -12.64 9.88 -1.83
C MET A 352 -13.91 10.67 -1.46
N ALA A 353 -14.98 10.58 -2.26
CA ALA A 353 -16.26 11.20 -1.93
C ALA A 353 -16.89 10.65 -0.63
N ASP A 354 -16.76 9.35 -0.37
CA ASP A 354 -17.27 8.72 0.86
C ASP A 354 -16.44 9.15 2.08
N ILE A 355 -15.12 9.26 1.90
CA ILE A 355 -14.21 9.79 2.93
C ILE A 355 -14.60 11.21 3.32
N LEU A 356 -14.83 12.09 2.33
CA LEU A 356 -15.28 13.47 2.58
C LEU A 356 -16.63 13.51 3.29
N THR A 357 -17.56 12.64 2.90
CA THR A 357 -18.87 12.51 3.54
C THR A 357 -18.73 12.19 5.04
N VAL A 358 -17.83 11.27 5.40
CA VAL A 358 -17.57 10.91 6.80
C VAL A 358 -16.97 12.09 7.59
N PHE A 359 -16.00 12.80 7.03
CA PHE A 359 -15.41 13.97 7.71
C PHE A 359 -16.40 15.15 7.85
N ASN A 360 -17.40 15.22 6.99
CA ASN A 360 -18.52 16.17 7.10
C ASN A 360 -19.67 15.65 7.99
N GLY A 361 -19.58 14.42 8.50
CA GLY A 361 -20.55 13.75 9.36
C GLY A 361 -20.40 14.05 10.86
N PRO A 362 -21.00 13.23 11.75
CA PRO A 362 -20.95 13.45 13.19
C PRO A 362 -19.55 13.17 13.78
N PHE A 363 -19.16 13.97 14.77
CA PHE A 363 -17.96 13.71 15.58
C PHE A 363 -18.23 12.62 16.62
N ALA A 364 -17.22 11.83 16.97
CA ALA A 364 -17.29 10.87 18.05
C ALA A 364 -17.16 11.58 19.40
N HIS A 365 -18.02 11.22 20.35
CA HIS A 365 -18.06 11.79 21.69
C HIS A 365 -18.10 10.69 22.76
N ARG A 366 -17.54 11.01 23.92
CA ARG A 366 -17.59 10.18 25.12
C ARG A 366 -17.53 11.08 26.36
N GLU A 367 -18.50 10.94 27.26
CA GLU A 367 -18.61 11.76 28.48
C GLU A 367 -17.49 11.48 29.50
N GLY A 368 -16.97 10.26 29.53
CA GLY A 368 -15.89 9.86 30.45
C GLY A 368 -15.21 8.55 30.05
N PRO A 369 -14.12 8.14 30.72
CA PRO A 369 -13.29 7.01 30.29
C PRO A 369 -14.02 5.66 30.18
N ASN A 370 -15.12 5.49 30.91
CA ASN A 370 -15.88 4.25 30.97
C ASN A 370 -17.11 4.23 30.06
N PHE A 371 -17.43 5.36 29.40
CA PHE A 371 -18.58 5.44 28.50
C PHE A 371 -18.27 4.85 27.12
N GLN A 372 -19.30 4.45 26.39
CA GLN A 372 -19.13 4.07 24.98
C GLN A 372 -19.01 5.32 24.10
N TRP A 373 -18.38 5.16 22.94
CA TRP A 373 -18.36 6.21 21.94
C TRP A 373 -19.75 6.35 21.32
N VAL A 374 -20.25 7.58 21.25
CA VAL A 374 -21.54 7.94 20.65
C VAL A 374 -21.36 9.07 19.64
N ALA A 375 -22.32 9.23 18.73
CA ALA A 375 -22.36 10.39 17.85
C ALA A 375 -22.64 11.66 18.67
N PHE A 376 -21.81 12.68 18.53
CA PHE A 376 -22.02 13.98 19.18
C PHE A 376 -23.34 14.61 18.72
N GLN A 377 -24.25 14.85 19.67
CA GLN A 377 -25.58 15.45 19.41
C GLN A 377 -25.66 16.94 19.77
N GLY A 378 -24.60 17.50 20.36
CA GLY A 378 -24.58 18.91 20.74
C GLY A 378 -24.42 19.86 19.55
N ARG A 379 -24.39 21.16 19.85
CA ARG A 379 -24.11 22.19 18.84
C ARG A 379 -22.65 22.12 18.40
N ILE A 380 -22.43 21.93 17.10
CA ILE A 380 -21.10 22.03 16.48
C ILE A 380 -20.78 23.54 16.31
N PRO A 381 -19.62 24.03 16.78
CA PRO A 381 -19.25 25.45 16.67
C PRO A 381 -18.93 25.83 15.21
N TYR A 382 -18.90 27.15 14.94
CA TYR A 382 -18.63 27.71 13.61
C TYR A 382 -17.36 28.60 13.62
N PRO A 383 -16.48 28.53 12.60
CA PRO A 383 -16.52 27.60 11.46
C PRO A 383 -16.39 26.14 11.90
N ARG A 384 -16.89 25.22 11.07
CA ARG A 384 -16.91 23.79 11.41
C ARG A 384 -15.48 23.32 11.72
N PRO A 385 -15.24 22.68 12.87
CA PRO A 385 -13.92 22.12 13.20
C PRO A 385 -13.39 21.23 12.06
N GLY A 386 -12.14 21.48 11.63
CA GLY A 386 -11.51 20.81 10.48
C GLY A 386 -11.55 21.58 9.16
N THR A 387 -12.25 22.71 9.07
CA THR A 387 -12.19 23.63 7.91
C THR A 387 -10.86 24.37 7.85
N CYS A 388 -10.33 24.61 6.64
CA CYS A 388 -9.05 25.30 6.42
C CYS A 388 -9.25 26.82 6.35
N PRO A 389 -8.38 27.64 6.96
CA PRO A 389 -8.46 29.10 6.83
C PRO A 389 -8.21 29.51 5.37
N GLY A 390 -8.93 30.52 4.90
CA GLY A 390 -8.83 31.04 3.53
C GLY A 390 -9.46 30.13 2.45
N GLY A 391 -10.07 29.01 2.84
CA GLY A 391 -10.85 28.15 1.95
C GLY A 391 -12.28 28.67 1.69
N ALA A 392 -13.04 27.93 0.91
CA ALA A 392 -14.35 28.36 0.39
C ALA A 392 -15.37 28.72 1.49
N PHE A 393 -15.30 28.04 2.65
CA PHE A 393 -16.21 28.27 3.79
C PHE A 393 -15.69 29.31 4.80
N THR A 394 -14.42 29.69 4.72
CA THR A 394 -13.82 30.71 5.60
C THR A 394 -12.93 31.68 4.80
N PRO A 395 -13.49 32.37 3.78
CA PRO A 395 -12.71 33.19 2.85
C PRO A 395 -12.07 34.42 3.52
N HIS A 396 -12.65 34.87 4.64
CA HIS A 396 -12.17 36.03 5.40
C HIS A 396 -11.21 35.69 6.54
N THR A 397 -10.99 34.39 6.82
CA THR A 397 -10.10 33.96 7.90
C THR A 397 -8.72 33.69 7.34
N GLN A 398 -7.73 34.52 7.70
CA GLN A 398 -6.39 34.40 7.11
C GLN A 398 -5.51 33.39 7.85
N SER A 399 -5.82 33.13 9.12
CA SER A 399 -5.03 32.24 9.98
C SER A 399 -5.93 31.48 10.96
N THR A 400 -5.53 30.27 11.32
CA THR A 400 -6.19 29.49 12.38
C THR A 400 -6.09 30.12 13.77
N LYS A 401 -5.24 31.14 13.96
CA LYS A 401 -5.21 31.95 15.19
C LYS A 401 -6.46 32.81 15.37
N GLU A 402 -7.17 33.10 14.29
CA GLU A 402 -8.43 33.86 14.31
C GLU A 402 -9.63 32.96 14.61
N PHE A 403 -9.45 31.63 14.67
CA PHE A 403 -10.54 30.72 15.01
C PHE A 403 -11.02 30.97 16.45
N PRO A 404 -12.35 30.97 16.67
CA PRO A 404 -12.94 31.07 18.00
C PRO A 404 -12.43 30.00 18.97
N ASP A 405 -12.34 30.36 20.26
CA ASP A 405 -11.84 29.47 21.32
C ASP A 405 -12.70 28.19 21.47
N ASP A 406 -14.00 28.27 21.19
CA ASP A 406 -14.92 27.11 21.24
C ASP A 406 -14.64 26.11 20.10
N VAL A 407 -14.33 26.57 18.89
CA VAL A 407 -13.88 25.73 17.76
C VAL A 407 -12.58 24.99 18.11
N VAL A 408 -11.59 25.72 18.63
CA VAL A 408 -10.27 25.17 19.01
C VAL A 408 -10.38 24.20 20.18
N THR A 409 -11.24 24.50 21.16
CA THR A 409 -11.50 23.59 22.29
C THR A 409 -12.28 22.35 21.84
N PHE A 410 -13.18 22.51 20.88
CA PHE A 410 -13.97 21.39 20.34
C PHE A 410 -13.08 20.37 19.64
N VAL A 411 -12.24 20.81 18.68
CA VAL A 411 -11.36 19.90 17.91
C VAL A 411 -10.38 19.15 18.83
N ARG A 412 -9.88 19.82 19.88
CA ARG A 412 -9.00 19.19 20.87
C ARG A 412 -9.64 17.97 21.53
N ASN A 413 -10.94 18.06 21.79
CA ASN A 413 -11.70 17.05 22.53
C ASN A 413 -12.42 16.03 21.63
N HIS A 414 -12.64 16.38 20.36
CA HIS A 414 -13.37 15.58 19.37
C HIS A 414 -12.57 15.42 18.06
N PRO A 415 -11.33 14.90 18.08
CA PRO A 415 -10.54 14.72 16.86
C PRO A 415 -10.99 13.52 16.01
N VAL A 416 -11.91 12.68 16.49
CA VAL A 416 -12.34 11.44 15.83
C VAL A 416 -13.74 11.60 15.25
N MET A 417 -13.95 11.16 14.02
CA MET A 417 -15.28 11.07 13.40
C MET A 417 -16.00 9.81 13.89
N PHE A 418 -17.32 9.90 14.10
CA PHE A 418 -18.10 8.78 14.63
C PHE A 418 -18.35 7.70 13.58
N ASN A 419 -18.73 8.10 12.37
CA ASN A 419 -18.98 7.15 11.29
C ASN A 419 -17.67 6.57 10.77
N PRO A 420 -17.59 5.24 10.56
CA PRO A 420 -16.49 4.65 9.81
C PRO A 420 -16.64 4.88 8.30
N ILE A 421 -15.53 4.69 7.59
CA ILE A 421 -15.46 4.68 6.12
C ILE A 421 -15.43 3.23 5.68
N TYR A 422 -16.47 2.79 4.97
CA TYR A 422 -16.53 1.46 4.35
C TYR A 422 -16.03 1.50 2.90
N PRO A 423 -15.53 0.37 2.36
CA PRO A 423 -15.08 0.28 0.97
C PRO A 423 -16.27 0.32 0.02
N VAL A 424 -15.96 0.55 -1.26
CA VAL A 424 -16.91 0.45 -2.36
C VAL A 424 -17.60 -0.93 -2.31
N GLY A 425 -18.93 -0.93 -2.32
CA GLY A 425 -19.72 -2.16 -2.20
C GLY A 425 -19.73 -2.81 -0.80
N ARG A 426 -19.15 -2.16 0.23
CA ARG A 426 -19.02 -2.68 1.61
C ARG A 426 -18.39 -4.07 1.71
N LYS A 427 -17.51 -4.40 0.77
CA LYS A 427 -16.76 -5.66 0.74
C LYS A 427 -15.33 -5.41 0.23
N PRO A 428 -14.36 -6.27 0.54
CA PRO A 428 -13.04 -6.19 -0.08
C PRO A 428 -13.12 -6.58 -1.55
N LEU A 429 -12.22 -6.02 -2.34
CA LEU A 429 -12.03 -6.34 -3.75
C LEU A 429 -11.29 -7.68 -3.95
N VAL A 430 -10.32 -7.97 -3.07
CA VAL A 430 -9.57 -9.23 -3.06
C VAL A 430 -9.50 -9.73 -1.63
N VAL A 431 -9.69 -11.03 -1.42
CA VAL A 431 -9.50 -11.71 -0.13
C VAL A 431 -8.61 -12.92 -0.33
N ARG A 432 -7.62 -13.08 0.54
CA ARG A 432 -6.76 -14.27 0.63
C ARG A 432 -6.75 -14.76 2.06
N THR A 433 -7.33 -15.94 2.26
CA THR A 433 -7.31 -16.67 3.52
C THR A 433 -6.62 -18.00 3.27
N HIS A 434 -6.01 -18.60 4.30
CA HIS A 434 -5.32 -19.88 4.19
C HIS A 434 -4.12 -19.92 3.21
N ALA A 435 -3.65 -18.75 2.75
CA ALA A 435 -2.40 -18.63 2.02
C ALA A 435 -1.20 -18.69 2.98
N ASP A 436 -0.06 -19.19 2.50
CA ASP A 436 1.20 -19.23 3.23
C ASP A 436 1.99 -17.90 3.13
N TYR A 437 1.40 -16.89 2.50
CA TYR A 437 1.90 -15.53 2.32
C TYR A 437 0.89 -14.49 2.81
N LYS A 438 1.39 -13.27 3.05
CA LYS A 438 0.59 -12.06 3.27
C LYS A 438 0.91 -11.02 2.21
N TYR A 439 -0.10 -10.23 1.82
CA TYR A 439 0.15 -9.04 1.01
C TYR A 439 0.77 -7.93 1.85
N THR A 440 1.77 -7.26 1.29
CA THR A 440 2.54 -6.19 1.96
C THR A 440 2.43 -4.85 1.25
N SER A 441 2.19 -4.84 -0.06
CA SER A 441 2.22 -3.63 -0.90
C SER A 441 1.31 -3.77 -2.11
N ILE A 442 0.88 -2.64 -2.67
CA ILE A 442 0.04 -2.57 -3.85
C ILE A 442 0.50 -1.45 -4.80
N ALA A 443 0.42 -1.72 -6.09
CA ALA A 443 0.36 -0.71 -7.14
C ALA A 443 -0.78 -1.07 -8.10
N VAL A 444 -1.44 -0.07 -8.69
CA VAL A 444 -2.59 -0.30 -9.57
C VAL A 444 -2.39 0.46 -10.88
N ASP A 445 -2.72 -0.19 -12.00
CA ASP A 445 -2.77 0.45 -13.32
C ASP A 445 -4.20 0.39 -13.87
N GLN A 446 -4.62 1.44 -14.58
CA GLN A 446 -5.88 1.49 -15.31
C GLN A 446 -5.62 1.18 -16.78
N VAL A 447 -5.94 -0.04 -17.20
CA VAL A 447 -5.58 -0.56 -18.52
C VAL A 447 -6.78 -0.54 -19.44
N THR A 448 -6.60 0.00 -20.64
CA THR A 448 -7.59 -0.11 -21.72
C THR A 448 -7.42 -1.45 -22.44
N ALA A 449 -8.52 -2.19 -22.55
CA ALA A 449 -8.66 -3.45 -23.28
C ALA A 449 -9.65 -3.28 -24.45
N VAL A 450 -9.91 -4.37 -25.19
CA VAL A 450 -10.84 -4.36 -26.33
C VAL A 450 -12.28 -4.06 -25.90
N ASP A 451 -12.69 -4.58 -24.75
CA ASP A 451 -14.06 -4.59 -24.22
C ASP A 451 -14.32 -3.53 -23.13
N GLY A 452 -13.29 -2.84 -22.65
CA GLY A 452 -13.45 -1.79 -21.65
C GLY A 452 -12.15 -1.39 -20.96
N HIS A 453 -12.29 -0.91 -19.74
CA HIS A 453 -11.16 -0.54 -18.88
C HIS A 453 -11.12 -1.46 -17.66
N TYR A 454 -9.93 -1.91 -17.31
CA TYR A 454 -9.70 -2.81 -16.18
C TYR A 454 -8.68 -2.22 -15.23
N GLN A 455 -8.91 -2.40 -13.94
CA GLN A 455 -7.93 -2.13 -12.90
C GLN A 455 -7.09 -3.39 -12.73
N VAL A 456 -5.79 -3.28 -12.99
CA VAL A 456 -4.84 -4.37 -12.78
C VAL A 456 -4.02 -4.07 -11.54
N LEU A 457 -4.12 -4.96 -10.56
CA LEU A 457 -3.47 -4.86 -9.27
C LEU A 457 -2.14 -5.62 -9.32
N PHE A 458 -1.08 -4.99 -8.85
CA PHE A 458 0.21 -5.61 -8.59
C PHE A 458 0.39 -5.68 -7.07
N LEU A 459 0.32 -6.88 -6.51
CA LEU A 459 0.33 -7.14 -5.07
C LEU A 459 1.65 -7.78 -4.68
N GLY A 460 2.41 -7.12 -3.80
CA GLY A 460 3.64 -7.67 -3.25
C GLY A 460 3.37 -8.55 -2.03
N THR A 461 4.19 -9.59 -1.84
CA THR A 461 4.04 -10.55 -0.73
C THR A 461 5.19 -10.47 0.28
N ASP A 462 4.95 -11.00 1.48
CA ASP A 462 5.98 -11.21 2.51
C ASP A 462 7.00 -12.32 2.15
N LYS A 463 6.79 -13.02 1.04
CA LYS A 463 7.70 -14.03 0.48
C LYS A 463 8.63 -13.49 -0.60
N GLY A 464 8.47 -12.23 -1.03
CA GLY A 464 9.28 -11.65 -2.10
C GLY A 464 8.74 -11.93 -3.51
N THR A 465 7.45 -12.23 -3.63
CA THR A 465 6.76 -12.39 -4.92
C THR A 465 5.82 -11.24 -5.23
N VAL A 466 5.64 -10.94 -6.52
CA VAL A 466 4.63 -10.00 -7.01
C VAL A 466 3.56 -10.77 -7.76
N GLN A 467 2.30 -10.64 -7.32
CA GLN A 467 1.14 -11.19 -7.99
C GLN A 467 0.45 -10.10 -8.84
N LYS A 468 0.21 -10.41 -10.11
CA LYS A 468 -0.59 -9.58 -11.03
C LYS A 468 -2.01 -10.11 -11.03
N VAL A 469 -2.95 -9.28 -10.56
CA VAL A 469 -4.35 -9.66 -10.34
C VAL A 469 -5.26 -8.74 -11.13
N VAL A 470 -6.26 -9.31 -11.80
CA VAL A 470 -7.38 -8.56 -12.37
C VAL A 470 -8.65 -8.98 -11.66
N VAL A 471 -9.52 -8.01 -11.35
CA VAL A 471 -10.81 -8.29 -10.74
C VAL A 471 -11.92 -8.01 -11.74
N LEU A 472 -12.74 -9.02 -11.99
CA LEU A 472 -13.77 -8.99 -12.99
C LEU A 472 -15.13 -8.74 -12.34
N PRO A 473 -15.89 -7.75 -12.83
CA PRO A 473 -17.19 -7.46 -12.28
C PRO A 473 -18.13 -8.64 -12.51
N SER A 474 -18.72 -9.18 -11.45
CA SER A 474 -19.71 -10.26 -11.54
C SER A 474 -21.13 -9.72 -11.36
N ASN A 475 -22.05 -10.15 -12.23
CA ASN A 475 -23.48 -9.91 -12.06
C ASN A 475 -24.04 -10.90 -11.02
N GLY A 476 -23.88 -10.61 -9.73
CA GLY A 476 -24.61 -11.26 -8.64
C GLY A 476 -23.84 -12.22 -7.73
N SER A 477 -22.53 -12.42 -7.92
CA SER A 477 -21.65 -13.14 -6.98
C SER A 477 -20.56 -12.22 -6.40
N LEU A 478 -19.68 -12.75 -5.54
CA LEU A 478 -18.38 -12.13 -5.28
C LEU A 478 -17.69 -11.88 -6.63
N ASP A 479 -17.00 -10.73 -6.75
CA ASP A 479 -16.24 -10.41 -7.95
C ASP A 479 -15.17 -11.49 -8.14
N GLU A 480 -15.04 -12.00 -9.37
CA GLU A 480 -14.05 -13.04 -9.66
C GLU A 480 -12.70 -12.36 -9.82
N ASP A 481 -11.79 -12.61 -8.89
CA ASP A 481 -10.41 -12.15 -8.99
C ASP A 481 -9.50 -13.26 -9.56
N LEU A 482 -8.66 -12.88 -10.52
CA LEU A 482 -7.79 -13.80 -11.26
C LEU A 482 -6.35 -13.42 -11.05
N ILE A 483 -5.53 -14.37 -10.57
CA ILE A 483 -4.08 -14.23 -10.53
C ILE A 483 -3.50 -14.60 -11.90
N LEU A 484 -3.14 -13.59 -12.67
CA LEU A 484 -2.61 -13.72 -14.02
C LEU A 484 -1.16 -14.23 -14.01
N GLU A 485 -0.35 -13.64 -13.15
CA GLU A 485 1.08 -13.93 -13.04
C GLU A 485 1.51 -13.86 -11.58
N GLU A 486 2.44 -14.71 -11.17
CA GLU A 486 3.20 -14.57 -9.93
C GLU A 486 4.70 -14.63 -10.23
N LEU A 487 5.43 -13.62 -9.76
CA LEU A 487 6.83 -13.39 -10.11
C LEU A 487 7.69 -13.40 -8.85
N GLU A 488 8.69 -14.27 -8.79
CA GLU A 488 9.73 -14.21 -7.76
C GLU A 488 10.79 -13.19 -8.16
N VAL A 489 10.71 -11.99 -7.57
CA VAL A 489 11.50 -10.83 -8.01
C VAL A 489 12.81 -10.65 -7.24
N PHE A 490 13.08 -11.50 -6.25
CA PHE A 490 14.32 -11.51 -5.47
C PHE A 490 14.90 -12.92 -5.37
N LYS A 491 16.24 -13.03 -5.45
CA LYS A 491 16.94 -14.32 -5.30
C LYS A 491 16.80 -14.92 -3.90
N LYS A 492 16.73 -14.06 -2.88
CA LYS A 492 16.48 -14.45 -1.49
C LYS A 492 15.05 -14.01 -1.17
N GLN A 493 14.23 -14.95 -0.68
CA GLN A 493 12.89 -14.64 -0.20
C GLN A 493 12.98 -13.61 0.92
N SER A 494 12.40 -12.44 0.69
CA SER A 494 12.35 -11.33 1.63
C SER A 494 11.08 -10.53 1.37
N PRO A 495 10.42 -10.01 2.42
CA PRO A 495 9.21 -9.22 2.25
C PRO A 495 9.40 -8.05 1.31
N ILE A 496 8.44 -7.86 0.41
CA ILE A 496 8.39 -6.68 -0.44
C ILE A 496 8.00 -5.47 0.43
N THR A 497 8.86 -4.45 0.45
CA THR A 497 8.69 -3.26 1.29
C THR A 497 8.01 -2.10 0.56
N ASN A 498 8.16 -2.00 -0.76
CA ASN A 498 7.59 -0.93 -1.56
C ASN A 498 7.37 -1.36 -3.00
N LEU A 499 6.33 -0.78 -3.62
CA LEU A 499 6.00 -0.93 -5.03
C LEU A 499 5.75 0.46 -5.62
N LYS A 500 6.40 0.75 -6.75
CA LYS A 500 6.13 1.95 -7.57
C LYS A 500 5.89 1.54 -9.00
N ILE A 501 4.89 2.14 -9.63
CA ILE A 501 4.49 1.85 -11.00
C ILE A 501 4.66 3.09 -11.85
N SER A 502 5.19 2.93 -13.07
CA SER A 502 5.12 3.94 -14.12
C SER A 502 4.37 3.35 -15.31
N SER A 503 3.09 3.70 -15.44
CA SER A 503 2.28 3.33 -16.60
C SER A 503 2.86 3.92 -17.88
N LYS A 504 3.46 5.12 -17.82
CA LYS A 504 4.12 5.75 -18.98
C LYS A 504 5.31 4.92 -19.50
N LYS A 505 6.13 4.38 -18.58
CA LYS A 505 7.28 3.55 -18.94
C LYS A 505 6.93 2.06 -19.10
N GLN A 506 5.70 1.67 -18.73
CA GLN A 506 5.24 0.28 -18.64
C GLN A 506 6.16 -0.57 -17.73
N GLN A 507 6.56 -0.01 -16.58
CA GLN A 507 7.45 -0.66 -15.62
C GLN A 507 6.89 -0.64 -14.20
N LEU A 508 7.19 -1.68 -13.44
CA LEU A 508 7.01 -1.81 -12.00
C LEU A 508 8.38 -1.87 -11.32
N TYR A 509 8.55 -1.12 -10.23
CA TYR A 509 9.74 -1.09 -9.40
C TYR A 509 9.40 -1.64 -8.02
N VAL A 510 10.23 -2.56 -7.54
CA VAL A 510 9.96 -3.36 -6.35
C VAL A 510 11.18 -3.31 -5.44
N SER A 511 11.00 -3.05 -4.14
CA SER A 511 12.10 -3.07 -3.17
C SER A 511 11.91 -4.09 -2.06
N SER A 512 13.04 -4.56 -1.52
CA SER A 512 13.12 -5.38 -0.32
C SER A 512 14.37 -5.00 0.48
N GLU A 513 14.71 -5.73 1.53
CA GLU A 513 15.99 -5.52 2.21
C GLU A 513 17.21 -5.88 1.35
N HIS A 514 17.02 -6.65 0.27
CA HIS A 514 18.11 -7.20 -0.55
C HIS A 514 18.36 -6.47 -1.86
N GLY A 515 17.47 -5.60 -2.33
CA GLY A 515 17.71 -4.83 -3.54
C GLY A 515 16.47 -4.15 -4.08
N VAL A 516 16.61 -3.69 -5.32
CA VAL A 516 15.53 -3.14 -6.15
C VAL A 516 15.43 -3.95 -7.42
N SER A 517 14.22 -4.33 -7.78
CA SER A 517 13.90 -5.04 -9.03
C SER A 517 13.00 -4.18 -9.90
N GLN A 518 13.29 -4.14 -11.19
CA GLN A 518 12.48 -3.49 -12.22
C GLN A 518 11.89 -4.58 -13.11
N VAL A 519 10.58 -4.54 -13.33
CA VAL A 519 9.84 -5.58 -14.06
C VAL A 519 8.85 -4.92 -15.01
N SER A 520 8.73 -5.43 -16.24
CA SER A 520 7.69 -4.99 -17.19
C SER A 520 6.27 -5.18 -16.61
N LEU A 521 5.29 -4.36 -17.00
CA LEU A 521 3.88 -4.61 -16.62
C LEU A 521 3.25 -5.78 -17.39
N HIS A 522 3.87 -6.21 -18.50
CA HIS A 522 3.34 -7.27 -19.35
C HIS A 522 4.43 -8.16 -19.94
N ARG A 523 4.14 -9.47 -20.04
CA ARG A 523 4.97 -10.49 -20.69
C ARG A 523 4.10 -11.40 -21.54
N CYS A 524 3.43 -10.85 -22.55
CA CYS A 524 2.42 -11.59 -23.33
C CYS A 524 2.91 -12.91 -23.93
N MET A 525 4.20 -12.99 -24.29
CA MET A 525 4.82 -14.21 -24.80
C MET A 525 4.90 -15.35 -23.78
N ALA A 526 4.83 -15.05 -22.47
CA ALA A 526 4.86 -16.05 -21.41
C ALA A 526 3.59 -16.89 -21.34
N TYR A 527 2.47 -16.41 -21.90
CA TYR A 527 1.20 -17.14 -21.87
C TYR A 527 1.13 -18.28 -22.87
N GLY A 528 1.93 -18.26 -23.94
CA GLY A 528 1.90 -19.27 -25.00
C GLY A 528 1.97 -18.66 -26.40
N SER A 529 2.12 -19.53 -27.39
CA SER A 529 2.28 -19.16 -28.80
C SER A 529 1.01 -19.31 -29.63
N ALA A 530 -0.05 -19.91 -29.09
CA ALA A 530 -1.33 -20.05 -29.77
C ALA A 530 -2.31 -18.92 -29.40
N CYS A 531 -3.25 -18.64 -30.32
CA CYS A 531 -4.33 -17.68 -30.06
C CYS A 531 -5.15 -18.06 -28.81
N ALA A 532 -5.40 -19.37 -28.62
CA ALA A 532 -6.17 -19.86 -27.49
C ALA A 532 -5.49 -19.53 -26.16
N ASP A 533 -4.18 -19.75 -26.06
CA ASP A 533 -3.39 -19.48 -24.85
C ASP A 533 -3.43 -17.99 -24.47
N CYS A 534 -3.30 -17.13 -25.48
CA CYS A 534 -3.35 -15.67 -25.32
C CYS A 534 -4.74 -15.19 -24.89
N CYS A 535 -5.81 -15.75 -25.48
CA CYS A 535 -7.18 -15.41 -25.13
C CYS A 535 -7.54 -15.86 -23.71
N LEU A 536 -7.16 -17.09 -23.35
CA LEU A 536 -7.36 -17.65 -22.02
C LEU A 536 -6.55 -16.91 -20.95
N ALA A 537 -5.58 -16.07 -21.34
CA ALA A 537 -4.79 -15.27 -20.40
C ALA A 537 -5.61 -14.23 -19.67
N ARG A 538 -6.67 -13.71 -20.31
CA ARG A 538 -7.53 -12.66 -19.72
C ARG A 538 -6.71 -11.48 -19.18
N ASP A 539 -5.53 -11.24 -19.74
CA ASP A 539 -4.63 -10.15 -19.36
C ASP A 539 -4.98 -8.90 -20.19
N PRO A 540 -5.44 -7.80 -19.57
CA PRO A 540 -5.80 -6.57 -20.28
C PRO A 540 -4.65 -5.99 -21.13
N TYR A 541 -3.41 -6.28 -20.78
CA TYR A 541 -2.24 -5.85 -21.56
C TYR A 541 -2.01 -6.70 -22.82
N CYS A 542 -2.58 -7.90 -22.93
CA CYS A 542 -2.19 -8.85 -23.96
C CYS A 542 -3.35 -9.20 -24.91
N ALA A 543 -3.07 -9.16 -26.21
CA ALA A 543 -4.03 -9.52 -27.25
C ALA A 543 -3.32 -10.28 -28.38
N TRP A 544 -4.01 -11.27 -28.95
CA TRP A 544 -3.51 -11.96 -30.13
C TRP A 544 -3.56 -11.03 -31.33
N ASP A 545 -2.46 -10.90 -32.08
CA ASP A 545 -2.36 -9.97 -33.22
C ASP A 545 -2.55 -10.58 -34.60
N GLY A 546 -2.76 -11.90 -34.64
CA GLY A 546 -2.80 -12.70 -35.86
C GLY A 546 -1.61 -13.63 -36.01
N LEU A 547 -0.48 -13.32 -35.36
CA LEU A 547 0.76 -14.08 -35.42
C LEU A 547 1.22 -14.56 -34.05
N SER A 548 1.20 -13.69 -33.03
CA SER A 548 1.65 -14.02 -31.68
C SER A 548 0.85 -13.26 -30.60
N CYS A 549 1.01 -13.68 -29.34
CA CYS A 549 0.46 -12.97 -28.21
C CYS A 549 1.32 -11.74 -27.91
N SER A 550 0.82 -10.54 -28.19
CA SER A 550 1.59 -9.31 -28.06
C SER A 550 0.81 -8.23 -27.29
N ARG A 551 1.51 -7.13 -26.94
CA ARG A 551 0.92 -6.00 -26.21
C ARG A 551 -0.26 -5.44 -27.00
N PHE A 552 -1.41 -5.31 -26.34
CA PHE A 552 -2.57 -4.62 -26.87
C PHE A 552 -2.29 -3.12 -27.02
N TYR A 553 -2.65 -2.55 -28.16
CA TYR A 553 -2.65 -1.10 -28.38
C TYR A 553 -4.03 -0.70 -28.93
N PRO A 554 -4.67 0.36 -28.39
CA PRO A 554 -5.90 0.89 -28.96
C PRO A 554 -5.62 1.39 -30.38
N THR A 555 -6.15 0.69 -31.39
CA THR A 555 -5.98 1.08 -32.81
C THR A 555 -7.34 1.18 -33.49
N GLY A 556 -7.49 2.15 -34.40
CA GLY A 556 -8.74 2.35 -35.16
C GLY A 556 -9.04 1.21 -36.16
N LYS A 557 -8.08 0.35 -36.49
CA LYS A 557 -8.26 -0.78 -37.41
C LYS A 557 -8.56 -2.08 -36.62
N ARG A 558 -9.82 -2.23 -36.21
CA ARG A 558 -10.37 -3.33 -35.38
C ARG A 558 -10.18 -4.79 -35.89
N ARG A 559 -9.55 -5.05 -37.04
CA ARG A 559 -9.77 -6.32 -37.76
C ARG A 559 -8.85 -7.51 -37.41
N SER A 560 -7.79 -7.35 -36.62
CA SER A 560 -6.88 -8.49 -36.31
C SER A 560 -6.57 -8.76 -34.83
N ARG A 561 -7.05 -7.93 -33.89
CA ARG A 561 -6.77 -8.13 -32.45
C ARG A 561 -7.86 -8.97 -31.80
N ARG A 562 -7.48 -10.03 -31.08
CA ARG A 562 -8.40 -10.91 -30.34
C ARG A 562 -8.03 -10.92 -28.86
N GLN A 563 -9.00 -10.55 -28.02
CA GLN A 563 -8.89 -10.47 -26.57
C GLN A 563 -10.31 -10.61 -26.00
N ASP A 564 -10.46 -11.35 -24.90
CA ASP A 564 -11.71 -11.50 -24.17
C ASP A 564 -11.36 -11.60 -22.68
N ILE A 565 -11.48 -10.48 -21.97
CA ILE A 565 -11.10 -10.41 -20.55
C ILE A 565 -12.24 -10.98 -19.69
N MET A 566 -13.49 -10.60 -19.99
CA MET A 566 -14.66 -11.01 -19.22
C MET A 566 -14.91 -12.51 -19.22
N HIS A 567 -14.70 -13.24 -20.32
CA HIS A 567 -15.02 -14.67 -20.38
C HIS A 567 -13.84 -15.57 -20.77
N GLY A 568 -12.80 -15.00 -21.37
CA GLY A 568 -11.65 -15.77 -21.84
C GLY A 568 -12.02 -16.85 -22.86
N ASN A 569 -12.96 -16.61 -23.78
CA ASN A 569 -13.48 -17.66 -24.67
C ASN A 569 -12.71 -17.74 -26.01
N PRO A 570 -11.79 -18.72 -26.19
CA PRO A 570 -11.03 -18.85 -27.43
C PRO A 570 -11.89 -19.32 -28.61
N LEU A 571 -13.03 -19.98 -28.40
CA LEU A 571 -13.87 -20.52 -29.48
C LEU A 571 -14.58 -19.43 -30.30
N THR A 572 -14.86 -18.29 -29.67
CA THR A 572 -15.43 -17.11 -30.35
C THR A 572 -14.33 -16.23 -30.92
N GLN A 573 -13.22 -16.06 -30.18
CA GLN A 573 -12.15 -15.14 -30.52
C GLN A 573 -11.16 -15.68 -31.57
N CYS A 574 -10.84 -16.98 -31.55
CA CYS A 574 -9.75 -17.56 -32.34
C CYS A 574 -10.20 -18.33 -33.60
N ARG A 575 -11.43 -18.11 -34.09
CA ARG A 575 -11.93 -18.78 -35.30
C ARG A 575 -11.04 -18.45 -36.51
N GLY A 576 -10.51 -19.50 -37.15
CA GLY A 576 -9.64 -19.39 -38.33
C GLY A 576 -8.13 -19.32 -38.05
N PHE A 577 -7.69 -19.22 -36.78
CA PHE A 577 -6.27 -19.23 -36.41
C PHE A 577 -5.76 -20.61 -35.92
N ASN A 578 -6.60 -21.63 -36.09
CA ASN A 578 -6.40 -23.05 -35.80
C ASN A 578 -5.97 -23.43 -34.36
N LEU A 579 -6.72 -24.40 -33.84
CA LEU A 579 -6.44 -25.29 -32.73
C LEU A 579 -5.14 -26.10 -32.95
N LYS A 580 -3.98 -25.45 -33.03
CA LYS A 580 -2.67 -26.12 -33.01
C LYS A 580 -2.11 -26.16 -31.58
N ALA A 581 -2.91 -26.66 -30.64
CA ALA A 581 -2.52 -27.21 -29.34
C ALA A 581 -3.79 -27.56 -28.54
N ALA A 582 -4.56 -28.52 -29.02
CA ALA A 582 -5.53 -29.22 -28.19
C ALA A 582 -5.13 -30.69 -28.16
N ALA A 583 -4.10 -30.98 -27.37
CA ALA A 583 -3.79 -32.32 -26.88
C ALA A 583 -2.99 -32.15 -25.58
N PHE A 584 -3.45 -32.83 -24.52
CA PHE A 584 -2.97 -32.81 -23.11
C PHE A 584 -3.50 -31.61 -22.30
N PHE A 585 -4.44 -31.71 -21.35
CA PHE A 585 -4.97 -32.83 -20.55
C PHE A 585 -6.46 -32.64 -20.22
N LEU A 586 -7.17 -33.78 -20.11
CA LEU A 586 -8.38 -33.99 -19.30
C LEU A 586 -8.03 -34.03 -17.81
#